data_AF-A0A7X9DYH2-F1
#
_entry.id   AF-A0A7X9DYH2-F1
#
_cell.length_a   1.000
_cell.length_b   1.000
_cell.length_c   1.000
_cell.angle_alpha   90.00
_cell.angle_beta   90.00
_cell.angle_gamma   90.00
#
_symmetry.space_group_name_H-M   'P 1'
#
loop_
_entity.id
_entity.type
_entity.pdbx_description
1 polymer ?
#
loop_
_entity_poly.entity_id
_entity_poly.type
_entity_poly.pdbx_seq_one_letter_code
_entity_poly.pdbx_strand_id
1 'polypeptide(L)' 'MPPMTAKSTTPRATTAGKTSTSARKPTNEQIATRAYYLYLERGGQHGCDQDDWYRAEQELIREMNRG' A
#
# COMPACT_ATOMS: atom_id res chain seq x y z
N MET A 1 20.68 27.34 -9.08
CA MET A 1 20.24 25.95 -9.31
C MET A 1 20.31 25.19 -7.99
N PRO A 2 19.21 24.62 -7.48
CA PRO A 2 19.24 23.73 -6.32
C PRO A 2 19.61 22.29 -6.74
N PRO A 3 20.34 21.51 -5.91
CA PRO A 3 20.83 20.19 -6.30
C PRO A 3 19.71 19.14 -6.26
N MET A 4 19.62 18.36 -7.35
CA MET A 4 18.64 17.32 -7.61
C MET A 4 18.98 16.03 -6.86
N THR A 5 18.02 15.47 -6.12
CA THR A 5 17.73 14.02 -6.09
C THR A 5 16.28 13.79 -5.66
N ALA A 6 15.34 14.36 -6.42
CA ALA A 6 13.97 13.87 -6.43
C ALA A 6 13.98 12.49 -7.10
N LYS A 7 13.80 11.43 -6.32
CA LYS A 7 13.47 10.09 -6.85
C LYS A 7 11.98 9.87 -6.68
N SER A 8 11.21 10.52 -7.57
CA SER A 8 9.86 10.07 -7.92
C SER A 8 9.97 8.70 -8.57
N THR A 9 9.36 7.70 -7.94
CA THR A 9 8.95 6.49 -8.64
C THR A 9 7.47 6.30 -8.38
N THR A 10 6.67 6.81 -9.30
CA THR A 10 5.24 6.55 -9.42
C THR A 10 4.99 5.04 -9.48
N PRO A 11 3.93 4.54 -8.83
CA PRO A 11 3.15 3.47 -9.44
C PRO A 11 1.77 4.02 -9.79
N ARG A 12 1.63 4.26 -11.09
CA ARG A 12 0.45 4.01 -11.91
C ARG A 12 -0.83 3.68 -11.12
N ALA A 13 -1.67 4.69 -10.97
CA ALA A 13 -3.10 4.49 -10.73
C ALA A 13 -3.68 3.77 -11.96
N THR A 14 -4.06 2.50 -11.79
CA THR A 14 -5.06 1.88 -12.68
C THR A 14 -6.04 1.08 -11.84
N THR A 15 -7.25 1.62 -11.82
CA THR A 15 -8.53 0.90 -11.82
C THR A 15 -9.03 0.36 -10.49
N ALA A 16 -10.18 0.92 -10.10
CA ALA A 16 -11.07 0.40 -9.08
C ALA A 16 -11.39 -1.08 -9.29
N GLY A 17 -11.03 -1.91 -8.31
CA GLY A 17 -11.43 -3.31 -8.21
C GLY A 17 -12.10 -3.54 -6.86
N LYS A 18 -13.44 -3.46 -6.84
CA LYS A 18 -14.23 -4.03 -5.75
C LYS A 18 -14.06 -5.56 -5.75
N THR A 19 -14.15 -6.17 -4.57
CA THR A 19 -14.34 -7.62 -4.29
C THR A 19 -13.08 -8.49 -4.42
N SER A 20 -12.66 -9.25 -3.39
CA SER A 20 -13.36 -10.47 -2.97
C SER A 20 -12.76 -11.07 -1.69
N THR A 21 -13.58 -11.14 -0.64
CA THR A 21 -13.31 -11.82 0.64
C THR A 21 -13.42 -13.33 0.45
N SER A 22 -12.45 -14.01 -0.19
CA SER A 22 -12.56 -15.47 -0.41
C SER A 22 -11.27 -16.27 -0.48
N ALA A 23 -10.12 -15.73 -0.09
CA ALA A 23 -8.92 -16.54 0.07
C ALA A 23 -8.20 -16.16 1.37
N ARG A 24 -7.71 -17.17 2.10
CA ARG A 24 -7.03 -17.09 3.41
C ARG A 24 -5.78 -16.19 3.47
N LYS A 25 -5.49 -15.42 2.42
CA LYS A 25 -4.31 -14.55 2.29
C LYS A 25 -4.69 -13.27 1.53
N PRO A 26 -4.20 -12.11 1.96
CA PRO A 26 -4.35 -10.88 1.18
C PRO A 26 -3.63 -10.99 -0.15
N THR A 27 -4.23 -10.43 -1.19
CA THR A 27 -3.60 -10.32 -2.50
C THR A 27 -2.66 -9.12 -2.51
N ASN A 28 -1.58 -9.18 -3.32
CA ASN A 28 -0.64 -8.06 -3.46
C ASN A 28 -1.35 -6.74 -3.80
N GLU A 29 -2.44 -6.79 -4.57
CA GLU A 29 -3.22 -5.60 -4.92
C GLU A 29 -3.94 -4.98 -3.70
N GLN A 30 -4.46 -5.80 -2.79
CA GLN A 30 -5.03 -5.32 -1.54
C GLN A 30 -3.94 -4.69 -0.65
N ILE A 31 -2.79 -5.35 -0.55
CA ILE A 31 -1.65 -4.84 0.22
C ILE A 31 -1.17 -3.50 -0.35
N ALA A 32 -1.00 -3.40 -1.67
CA ALA A 32 -0.60 -2.17 -2.35
C ALA A 32 -1.62 -1.05 -2.13
N THR A 33 -2.92 -1.37 -2.19
CA THR A 33 -3.99 -0.39 -1.92
C THR A 33 -3.89 0.13 -0.49
N ARG A 34 -3.72 -0.76 0.49
CA ARG A 34 -3.64 -0.36 1.89
C ARG A 34 -2.35 0.41 2.21
N ALA A 35 -1.23 0.01 1.64
CA ALA A 35 0.04 0.71 1.74
C ALA A 35 -0.03 2.12 1.14
N TYR A 36 -0.74 2.29 0.03
CA TYR A 36 -0.98 3.60 -0.58
C TYR A 36 -1.76 4.54 0.35
N TYR A 37 -2.78 4.05 1.05
CA TYR A 37 -3.50 4.86 2.04
C TYR A 37 -2.59 5.28 3.21
N LEU A 38 -1.75 4.37 3.72
CA LEU A 38 -0.77 4.70 4.77
C LEU A 38 0.23 5.78 4.31
N TYR A 39 0.70 5.69 3.06
CA TYR A 39 1.55 6.71 2.44
C TYR A 39 0.87 8.08 2.38
N LEU A 40 -0.43 8.12 2.01
CA LEU A 40 -1.22 9.35 1.99
C LEU A 40 -1.43 9.94 3.38
N GLU A 41 -1.76 9.12 4.38
CA GLU A 41 -1.94 9.57 5.77
C GLU A 41 -0.65 10.16 6.35
N ARG A 42 0.51 9.69 5.91
CA ARG A 42 1.82 10.21 6.30
C ARG A 42 2.20 11.52 5.59
N GLY A 43 1.39 11.98 4.64
CA GLY A 43 1.68 13.19 3.86
C GLY A 43 2.62 12.94 2.67
N GLY A 44 2.69 11.70 2.18
CA GLY A 44 3.41 11.38 0.95
C GLY A 44 4.94 11.31 1.08
N GLN A 45 5.44 11.02 2.29
CA GLN A 45 6.87 10.91 2.54
C GLN A 45 7.45 9.61 1.94
N HIS A 46 8.35 9.77 0.98
CA HIS A 46 9.05 8.64 0.35
C HIS A 46 9.96 7.90 1.35
N GLY A 47 10.20 6.61 1.10
CA GLY A 47 11.20 5.83 1.83
C GLY A 47 10.64 4.97 2.96
N CYS A 48 9.32 4.99 3.17
CA CYS A 48 8.63 4.02 4.01
C CYS A 48 7.70 3.10 3.21
N ASP A 49 7.83 3.08 1.88
CA ASP A 49 6.98 2.28 1.00
C ASP A 49 7.02 0.78 1.37
N GLN A 50 8.19 0.28 1.77
CA GLN A 50 8.34 -1.11 2.25
C GLN A 50 7.69 -1.31 3.62
N ASP A 51 7.89 -0.39 4.56
CA ASP A 51 7.25 -0.42 5.88
C ASP A 51 5.71 -0.36 5.76
N ASP A 52 5.20 0.53 4.92
CA ASP A 52 3.76 0.70 4.63
C ASP A 52 3.21 -0.57 3.96
N TRP A 53 3.99 -1.23 3.11
CA TRP A 53 3.64 -2.54 2.55
C TRP A 53 3.55 -3.63 3.62
N TYR A 54 4.56 -3.77 4.48
CA TYR A 54 4.54 -4.78 5.55
C TYR A 54 3.42 -4.53 6.57
N ARG A 55 3.15 -3.26 6.88
CA ARG A 55 2.03 -2.85 7.74
C ARG A 55 0.69 -3.20 7.10
N ALA A 56 0.50 -2.85 5.84
CA ALA A 56 -0.69 -3.18 5.06
C ALA A 56 -0.96 -4.68 5.01
N GLU A 57 0.08 -5.49 4.78
CA GLU A 57 -0.04 -6.96 4.76
C GLU A 57 -0.52 -7.50 6.11
N GLN A 58 0.12 -7.09 7.21
CA GLN A 58 -0.27 -7.52 8.55
C GLN A 58 -1.69 -7.09 8.92
N GLU A 59 -2.09 -5.88 8.55
CA GLU A 59 -3.42 -5.38 8.85
C GLU A 59 -4.50 -6.17 8.10
N LEU A 60 -4.30 -6.43 6.81
CA LEU A 60 -5.21 -7.24 6.00
C LEU A 60 -5.26 -8.70 6.49
N ILE A 61 -4.12 -9.29 6.87
CA ILE A 61 -4.09 -10.62 7.50
C ILE A 61 -4.93 -10.63 8.78
N ARG A 62 -4.77 -9.59 9.61
CA ARG A 62 -5.51 -9.48 10.87
C ARG A 62 -7.00 -9.31 10.65
N GLU A 63 -7.41 -8.50 9.67
CA GLU A 63 -8.82 -8.33 9.29
C GLU A 63 -9.42 -9.63 8.75
N MET A 64 -8.69 -10.35 7.90
CA MET A 64 -9.13 -11.65 7.36
C MET A 64 -9.21 -12.75 8.41
N ASN A 65 -8.28 -12.77 9.38
CA ASN A 65 -8.27 -13.74 10.48
C ASN A 65 -9.29 -13.42 11.59
N ARG A 66 -9.96 -12.26 11.49
CA ARG A 66 -10.99 -11.83 12.44
C ARG A 66 -12.41 -12.23 11.98
N GLY A 67 -12.53 -12.93 10.85
CA GLY A 67 -13.74 -13.63 10.40
C GLY A 67 -13.63 -15.13 10.60
#